data_AF-A0A958M8N1-F1
#
_entry.id   AF-A0A958M8N1-F1
#
_cell.length_a   1.000
_cell.length_b   1.000
_cell.length_c   1.000
_cell.angle_alpha   90.00
_cell.angle_beta   90.00
_cell.angle_gamma   90.00
#
_symmetry.space_group_name_H-M   'P 1'
#
loop_
_entity.id
_entity.type
_entity.pdbx_description
1 polymer ?
#
loop_
_entity_poly.entity_id
_entity_poly.type
_entity_poly.pdbx_seq_one_letter_code
_entity_poly.pdbx_strand_id
1 'polypeptide(L)' 'MHIPKEAYYHSLVYLMLRLVGMQLLLEKETDKGRIDAVLELPDKVYIIEFKFAAGTEK' A
#
# COMPACT_ATOMS: atom_id res chain seq x y z
N MET A 1 -6.66 -8.06 12.32
CA MET A 1 -7.90 -8.59 11.72
C MET A 1 -8.07 -7.93 10.36
N HIS A 2 -7.80 -8.63 9.26
CA HIS A 2 -7.99 -8.07 7.92
C HIS A 2 -9.47 -8.21 7.55
N ILE A 3 -10.14 -7.11 7.24
CA ILE A 3 -11.44 -7.16 6.59
C ILE A 3 -11.21 -7.81 5.21
N PRO A 4 -11.94 -8.88 4.82
CA PRO A 4 -11.66 -9.59 3.57
C PRO A 4 -11.62 -8.68 2.33
N LYS A 5 -12.45 -7.63 2.32
CA LYS A 5 -12.46 -6.61 1.26
C LYS A 5 -11.19 -5.76 1.24
N GLU A 6 -10.70 -5.35 2.41
CA GLU A 6 -9.48 -4.55 2.52
C GLU A 6 -8.26 -5.32 2.01
N ALA A 7 -8.11 -6.58 2.40
CA ALA A 7 -7.05 -7.44 1.87
C ALA A 7 -7.13 -7.59 0.34
N TYR A 8 -8.34 -7.78 -0.21
CA TYR A 8 -8.56 -7.86 -1.66
C TYR A 8 -8.10 -6.59 -2.40
N TYR A 9 -8.56 -5.41 -1.95
CA TYR A 9 -8.19 -4.15 -2.59
C TYR A 9 -6.70 -3.82 -2.41
N HIS A 10 -6.12 -4.17 -1.26
CA HIS A 10 -4.69 -4.03 -1.03
C HIS A 10 -3.88 -4.85 -2.05
N SER A 11 -4.21 -6.14 -2.24
CA SER A 11 -3.55 -6.99 -3.23
C SER A 11 -3.80 -6.54 -4.69
N LEU A 12 -4.99 -6.00 -4.99
CA LEU A 12 -5.32 -5.49 -6.32
C LEU A 12 -4.52 -4.23 -6.67
N VAL A 13 -4.44 -3.27 -5.73
CA VAL A 13 -3.63 -2.06 -5.89
C VAL A 13 -2.16 -2.44 -6.08
N TYR A 14 -1.65 -3.38 -5.29
CA TYR A 14 -0.31 -3.92 -5.49
C TYR A 14 -0.07 -4.40 -6.92
N LEU A 15 -0.94 -5.28 -7.42
CA LEU A 15 -0.80 -5.85 -8.76
C LEU A 15 -0.76 -4.76 -9.84
N MET A 16 -1.66 -3.77 -9.74
CA MET A 16 -1.69 -2.65 -10.69
C MET A 16 -0.39 -1.84 -10.67
N LEU A 17 0.13 -1.50 -9.49
CA LEU A 17 1.35 -0.70 -9.38
C LEU A 17 2.57 -1.44 -9.97
N ARG A 18 2.66 -2.77 -9.76
CA ARG A 18 3.69 -3.62 -10.38
C ARG A 18 3.59 -3.67 -11.89
N LEU A 19 2.38 -3.79 -12.44
CA LEU A 19 2.15 -3.86 -13.89
C LEU A 19 2.54 -2.57 -14.60
N VAL A 20 2.38 -1.41 -13.95
CA VAL A 20 2.80 -0.10 -14.48
C VAL A 20 4.33 0.11 -14.35
N GLY A 21 5.06 -0.85 -13.76
CA GLY A 21 6.51 -0.82 -13.66
C GLY A 21 7.04 0.06 -12.52
N MET A 22 6.20 0.41 -11.53
CA MET A 22 6.70 1.13 -10.36
C MET A 22 7.58 0.23 -9.49
N GLN A 23 8.77 0.72 -9.16
CA GLN A 23 9.65 0.12 -8.16
C GLN A 23 9.17 0.54 -6.76
N LEU A 24 8.22 -0.22 -6.22
CA LEU A 24 7.75 -0.07 -4.84
C LEU A 24 8.30 -1.19 -3.97
N LEU A 25 8.77 -0.82 -2.77
CA LEU A 25 9.02 -1.76 -1.67
C LEU A 25 7.74 -1.85 -0.85
N LEU A 26 7.19 -3.04 -0.71
CA LEU A 26 5.90 -3.25 -0.08
C LEU A 26 6.07 -4.10 1.16
N GLU A 27 5.11 -3.96 2.08
CA GLU A 27 5.11 -4.68 3.36
C GLU A 27 6.49 -4.58 4.05
N LYS A 28 7.09 -3.38 4.01
CA LYS A 28 8.44 -3.15 4.52
C LYS A 28 8.37 -3.14 6.03
N GLU A 29 8.86 -4.21 6.64
CA GLU A 29 9.01 -4.31 8.09
C GLU A 29 10.07 -3.31 8.57
N THR A 30 9.76 -2.60 9.64
CA THR A 30 10.64 -1.66 10.34
C THR A 30 10.63 -1.95 11.83
N ASP A 31 11.59 -1.38 12.56
CA ASP A 31 11.63 -1.41 14.02
C ASP A 31 10.38 -0.79 14.68
N LYS A 32 9.59 -0.03 13.93
CA LYS A 32 8.38 0.67 14.37
C LYS A 32 7.08 0.09 13.82
N GLY A 33 7.14 -1.02 13.08
CA GLY A 33 5.98 -1.68 12.47
C GLY A 33 6.14 -1.90 10.96
N ARG A 34 5.04 -2.28 10.30
CA ARG A 34 5.02 -2.59 8.87
C ARG A 34 4.49 -1.42 8.07
N ILE A 35 5.24 -1.02 7.04
CA ILE A 35 4.80 -0.04 6.06
C ILE A 35 4.13 -0.77 4.89
N ASP A 36 2.95 -0.32 4.48
CA ASP A 36 2.21 -0.91 3.36
C ASP A 36 2.98 -0.77 2.03
N ALA A 37 3.43 0.45 1.70
CA ALA A 37 4.19 0.70 0.49
C ALA A 37 5.19 1.88 0.62
N VAL A 38 6.35 1.73 -0.01
CA VAL A 38 7.41 2.73 -0.11
C VAL A 38 7.82 2.89 -1.57
N LEU A 39 7.75 4.12 -2.08
CA LEU A 39 8.28 4.50 -3.38
C LEU A 39 9.57 5.29 -3.17
N GLU A 40 10.69 4.73 -3.61
CA GLU A 40 11.99 5.38 -3.56
C GLU A 40 12.28 6.01 -4.93
N LEU A 41 12.40 7.34 -4.96
CA LEU A 41 12.90 8.12 -6.08
C LEU A 41 14.29 8.64 -5.72
N PRO A 42 15.10 9.09 -6.71
CA PRO A 42 16.46 9.54 -6.46
C PRO A 42 16.59 10.65 -5.40
N ASP A 43 15.59 11.53 -5.28
CA ASP A 43 15.59 12.70 -4.40
C ASP A 43 14.57 12.61 -3.26
N LYS A 44 13.65 11.63 -3.30
CA LYS A 44 12.48 11.57 -2.42
C LYS A 44 12.07 10.16 -2.09
N VAL A 45 11.52 9.98 -0.90
CA VAL A 45 10.88 8.73 -0.47
C VAL A 45 9.43 9.04 -0.12
N TYR A 46 8.50 8.31 -0.73
CA TYR A 46 7.07 8.37 -0.38
C TYR A 46 6.69 7.13 0.40
N ILE A 47 6.06 7.33 1.56
CA ILE A 47 5.45 6.26 2.36
C ILE A 47 3.94 6.34 2.12
N ILE A 48 3.35 5.23 1.68
CA ILE A 48 1.95 5.13 1.29
C ILE A 48 1.30 4.10 2.21
N GLU A 49 0.23 4.52 2.88
CA GLU A 49 -0.63 3.68 3.73
C GLU A 49 -1.99 3.51 3.04
N PHE A 50 -2.45 2.28 2.88
CA PHE A 50 -3.76 2.02 2.29
C PHE A 50 -4.81 1.87 3.37
N LYS A 51 -5.82 2.73 3.37
CA LYS A 51 -6.99 2.60 4.25
C LYS A 51 -8.24 2.28 3.44
N PHE A 52 -8.86 1.15 3.74
CA PHE A 52 -10.16 0.84 3.17
C PHE A 52 -11.27 1.55 3.96
N ALA A 53 -11.80 2.64 3.40
CA ALA A 53 -13.01 3.29 3.93
C ALA A 53 -14.23 2.68 3.26
N ALA A 54 -15.09 2.00 4.02
CA ALA A 54 -16.45 1.73 3.57
C ALA A 54 -17.15 3.09 3.49
N GLY A 55 -17.62 3.48 2.30
CA GLY A 55 -18.35 4.73 2.11
C GLY A 55 -19.48 4.81 3.13
N THR A 56 -19.35 5.72 4.08
CA THR A 56 -20.52 6.27 4.76
C THR A 56 -20.99 7.37 3.85
N GLU A 57 -21.86 7.03 2.90
CA GLU A 57 -22.77 8.03 2.35
C GLU A 57 -23.51 8.63 3.55
N LYS A 58 -23.22 9.91 3.82
CA LYS A 58 -24.08 10.76 4.64
C LYS A 58 -25.08 11.44 3.73
#